data_AF-A0A6M1NU89-F1
#
_entry.id   AF-A0A6M1NU89-F1
#
_cell.length_a   1.000
_cell.length_b   1.000
_cell.length_c   1.000
_cell.angle_alpha   90.00
_cell.angle_beta   90.00
_cell.angle_gamma   90.00
#
_symmetry.space_group_name_H-M   'P 1'
#
loop_
_entity.id
_entity.type
_entity.pdbx_description
1 polymer ?
#
loop_
_entity_poly.entity_id
_entity_poly.type
_entity_poly.pdbx_seq_one_letter_code
_entity_poly.pdbx_strand_id
1 'polypeptide(L)'
;MTIWFLLIGIGIISMIVQSRFKNKFKKYSEMPLTSGLSGAEVAQKMLHDNNIYDVKIISVEGQLTDHYNPADRTVNLSPEVYHGRSVAAAAVASHECGHAVQHATAYSWLQFRSAMVPIVNVASRIVQFTLMIGVMLAIFSKVLILLQIGVAALAVTTVFSFITLPVEFDASRRALAWLNTANITHSTVEHDGAQDALKWAAMTYVVAALSALVTLLYYAQMLLGRRD
;
A
#
# COMPACT_ATOMS: atom_id res chain seq x y z
N MET A 1 0.65 24.91 18.94
CA MET A 1 -0.55 24.23 19.50
C MET A 1 -1.44 23.67 18.40
N THR A 2 -1.73 24.42 17.34
CA THR A 2 -2.53 24.00 16.16
C THR A 2 -2.03 22.74 15.45
N ILE A 3 -0.71 22.57 15.28
CA ILE A 3 -0.16 21.42 14.52
C ILE A 3 -0.23 20.09 15.27
N TRP A 4 -0.27 20.11 16.62
CA TRP A 4 -0.47 18.91 17.43
C TRP A 4 -1.89 18.36 17.27
N PHE A 5 -2.89 19.23 17.16
CA PHE A 5 -4.26 18.80 16.84
C PHE A 5 -4.34 18.18 15.45
N LEU A 6 -3.56 18.68 14.47
CA LEU A 6 -3.46 18.06 13.15
C LEU A 6 -2.81 16.68 13.20
N LEU A 7 -1.71 16.51 13.94
CA LEU A 7 -1.03 15.21 14.12
C LEU A 7 -1.92 14.19 14.83
N ILE A 8 -2.62 14.59 15.89
CA ILE A 8 -3.56 13.73 16.60
C ILE A 8 -4.74 13.39 15.70
N GLY A 9 -5.29 14.38 14.99
CA GLY A 9 -6.40 14.20 14.05
C GLY A 9 -6.08 13.20 12.95
N ILE A 10 -4.90 13.32 12.31
CA ILE A 10 -4.48 12.38 11.27
C ILE A 10 -4.19 10.98 11.83
N GLY A 11 -3.68 10.89 13.06
CA GLY A 11 -3.53 9.62 13.77
C GLY A 11 -4.87 8.92 14.00
N ILE A 12 -5.90 9.65 14.43
CA ILE A 12 -7.27 9.12 14.60
C ILE A 12 -7.85 8.69 13.25
N ILE A 13 -7.70 9.49 12.20
CA ILE A 13 -8.16 9.14 10.85
C ILE A 13 -7.47 7.86 10.36
N SER A 14 -6.15 7.72 10.60
CA SER A 14 -5.38 6.51 10.26
C SER A 14 -5.94 5.28 10.95
N MET A 15 -6.24 5.38 12.25
CA MET A 15 -6.84 4.29 13.01
C MET A 15 -8.24 3.92 12.49
N ILE A 16 -9.07 4.90 12.16
CA ILE A 16 -10.41 4.67 11.61
C ILE A 16 -10.31 3.98 10.25
N VAL A 17 -9.45 4.45 9.35
CA VAL A 17 -9.29 3.87 8.02
C VAL A 17 -8.75 2.44 8.11
N GLN A 18 -7.75 2.20 8.95
CA GLN A 18 -7.22 0.85 9.19
C GLN A 18 -8.30 -0.10 9.75
N SER A 19 -9.10 0.37 10.71
CA SER A 19 -10.21 -0.40 11.27
C SER A 19 -11.28 -0.70 10.23
N ARG A 20 -11.65 0.29 9.40
CA ARG A 20 -12.60 0.12 8.30
C ARG A 20 -12.10 -0.88 7.27
N PHE A 21 -10.84 -0.79 6.86
CA PHE A 21 -10.22 -1.76 5.95
C PHE A 21 -10.32 -3.18 6.51
N LYS A 22 -9.89 -3.41 7.76
CA LYS A 22 -9.99 -4.74 8.40
C LYS A 22 -11.42 -5.25 8.46
N ASN A 23 -12.38 -4.39 8.82
CA ASN A 23 -13.80 -4.76 8.91
C ASN A 23 -14.38 -5.11 7.53
N LYS A 24 -14.02 -4.36 6.49
CA LYS A 24 -14.47 -4.61 5.13
C LYS A 24 -13.84 -5.88 4.56
N PHE A 25 -12.54 -6.06 4.74
CA PHE A 25 -11.85 -7.29 4.36
C PHE A 25 -12.53 -8.49 4.99
N LYS A 26 -12.73 -8.49 6.32
CA LYS A 26 -13.44 -9.58 7.02
C LYS A 26 -14.84 -9.83 6.44
N LYS A 27 -15.64 -8.77 6.27
CA LYS A 27 -16.99 -8.87 5.70
C LYS A 27 -17.00 -9.53 4.32
N TYR A 28 -16.05 -9.16 3.45
CA TYR A 28 -15.98 -9.68 2.08
C TYR A 28 -15.25 -11.02 1.98
N SER A 29 -14.47 -11.40 2.99
CA SER A 29 -13.92 -12.75 3.13
C SER A 29 -15.00 -13.78 3.51
N GLU A 30 -16.03 -13.34 4.24
CA GLU A 30 -17.21 -14.15 4.58
C GLU A 30 -18.26 -14.20 3.45
N MET A 31 -18.08 -13.43 2.38
CA MET A 31 -18.96 -13.42 1.20
C MET A 31 -18.42 -14.38 0.14
N PRO A 32 -19.07 -15.54 -0.09
CA PRO A 32 -18.61 -16.51 -1.08
C PRO A 32 -18.66 -15.93 -2.49
N LEU A 33 -17.74 -16.35 -3.34
CA LEU A 33 -17.71 -15.99 -4.75
C LEU A 33 -18.53 -17.00 -5.55
N THR A 34 -19.49 -16.53 -6.36
CA THR A 34 -20.41 -17.39 -7.14
C THR A 34 -19.68 -18.22 -8.19
N SER A 35 -18.60 -17.71 -8.79
CA SER A 35 -17.76 -18.49 -9.72
C SER A 35 -17.05 -19.65 -9.02
N GLY A 36 -17.01 -19.65 -7.69
CA GLY A 36 -16.43 -20.72 -6.89
C GLY A 36 -14.92 -20.85 -7.06
N LEU A 37 -14.23 -19.89 -7.67
CA LEU A 37 -12.78 -19.92 -7.82
C LEU A 37 -12.10 -19.50 -6.51
N SER A 38 -10.99 -20.17 -6.19
CA SER A 38 -10.07 -19.74 -5.14
C SER A 38 -9.21 -18.56 -5.59
N GLY A 39 -8.62 -17.82 -4.65
CA GLY A 39 -7.70 -16.72 -4.99
C GLY A 39 -6.52 -17.19 -5.86
N ALA A 40 -5.99 -18.39 -5.65
CA ALA A 40 -4.95 -18.95 -6.52
C ALA A 40 -5.44 -19.20 -7.96
N GLU A 41 -6.66 -19.74 -8.12
CA GLU A 41 -7.26 -19.96 -9.44
C GLU A 41 -7.59 -18.64 -10.13
N VAL A 42 -8.08 -17.64 -9.38
CA VAL A 42 -8.32 -16.27 -9.87
C VAL A 42 -7.02 -15.64 -10.37
N ALA A 43 -5.95 -15.73 -9.57
CA ALA A 43 -4.63 -15.19 -9.94
C ALA A 43 -4.10 -15.85 -11.21
N GLN A 44 -4.13 -17.19 -11.26
CA GLN A 44 -3.68 -17.95 -12.44
C GLN A 44 -4.46 -17.54 -13.68
N LYS A 45 -5.78 -17.44 -13.57
CA LYS A 45 -6.63 -17.04 -14.69
C LYS A 45 -6.29 -15.61 -15.16
N MET A 46 -6.12 -14.66 -14.25
CA MET A 46 -5.82 -13.28 -14.62
C MET A 46 -4.46 -13.15 -15.31
N LEU A 47 -3.44 -13.84 -14.81
CA LEU A 47 -2.11 -13.85 -15.44
C LEU A 47 -2.18 -14.44 -16.85
N HIS A 48 -2.84 -15.59 -17.01
CA HIS A 48 -3.00 -16.23 -18.32
C HIS A 48 -3.81 -15.37 -19.30
N ASP A 49 -4.90 -14.75 -18.86
CA ASP A 49 -5.71 -13.83 -19.69
C ASP A 49 -4.89 -12.60 -20.14
N ASN A 50 -3.80 -12.26 -19.43
CA ASN A 50 -2.87 -11.19 -19.79
C ASN A 50 -1.57 -11.70 -20.46
N ASN A 51 -1.53 -12.97 -20.89
CA ASN A 51 -0.36 -13.62 -21.52
C ASN A 51 0.91 -13.66 -20.64
N ILE A 52 0.72 -13.74 -19.32
CA ILE A 52 1.81 -13.84 -18.33
C ILE A 52 1.88 -15.29 -17.84
N TYR A 53 2.99 -15.97 -18.13
CA TYR A 53 3.20 -17.40 -17.81
C TYR A 53 4.43 -17.67 -16.96
N ASP A 54 5.26 -16.64 -16.78
CA ASP A 54 6.53 -16.68 -16.05
C ASP A 54 6.41 -16.22 -14.59
N VAL A 55 5.20 -15.83 -14.16
CA VAL A 55 4.89 -15.45 -12.79
C VAL A 55 4.32 -16.65 -12.04
N LYS A 56 4.95 -17.02 -10.91
CA LYS A 56 4.48 -18.10 -10.05
C LYS A 56 3.51 -17.58 -9.00
N ILE A 57 2.52 -18.38 -8.63
CA ILE A 57 1.57 -18.06 -7.56
C ILE A 57 1.92 -18.96 -6.38
N ILE A 58 2.22 -18.38 -5.22
CA ILE A 58 2.63 -19.13 -4.03
C ILE A 58 1.86 -18.66 -2.79
N SER A 59 1.70 -19.57 -1.84
CA SER A 59 1.16 -19.26 -0.52
C SER A 59 2.29 -18.85 0.40
N VAL A 60 2.15 -17.72 1.09
CA VAL A 60 3.10 -17.21 2.09
C VAL A 60 2.43 -17.13 3.46
N GLU A 61 3.21 -17.32 4.52
CA GLU A 61 2.67 -17.27 5.88
C GLU A 61 2.20 -15.86 6.27
N GLY A 62 1.29 -15.81 7.25
CA GLY A 62 0.71 -14.58 7.79
C GLY A 62 -0.68 -14.25 7.24
N GLN A 63 -1.21 -13.11 7.66
CA GLN A 63 -2.49 -12.56 7.23
C GLN A 63 -2.25 -11.21 6.60
N LEU A 64 -2.94 -10.91 5.49
CA LEU A 64 -2.77 -9.65 4.75
C LEU A 64 -1.31 -9.38 4.37
N THR A 65 -0.56 -10.45 4.09
CA THR A 65 0.83 -10.45 3.64
C THR A 65 0.94 -10.58 2.12
N ASP A 66 -0.20 -10.46 1.44
CA ASP A 66 -0.34 -10.56 -0.01
C ASP A 66 0.47 -9.46 -0.71
N HIS A 67 1.29 -9.85 -1.69
CA HIS A 67 2.07 -8.92 -2.51
C HIS A 67 2.61 -9.58 -3.78
N TYR A 68 2.75 -8.80 -4.84
CA TYR A 68 3.58 -9.15 -5.99
C TYR A 68 5.06 -8.81 -5.75
N ASN A 69 5.95 -9.77 -6.00
CA ASN A 69 7.39 -9.57 -5.99
C ASN A 69 7.95 -9.55 -7.44
N PRO A 70 8.40 -8.38 -7.95
CA PRO A 70 8.94 -8.26 -9.30
C PRO A 70 10.33 -8.89 -9.45
N ALA A 71 11.11 -9.05 -8.38
CA ALA A 71 12.45 -9.64 -8.43
C ALA A 71 12.40 -11.14 -8.70
N ASP A 72 11.51 -11.84 -7.98
CA ASP A 72 11.34 -13.29 -8.07
C ASP A 72 10.21 -13.70 -9.04
N ARG A 73 9.46 -12.72 -9.57
CA ARG A 73 8.26 -12.90 -10.39
C ARG A 73 7.26 -13.82 -9.70
N THR A 74 6.86 -13.46 -8.47
CA THR A 74 5.87 -14.22 -7.72
C THR A 74 4.69 -13.36 -7.28
N VAL A 75 3.49 -13.91 -7.40
CA VAL A 75 2.30 -13.44 -6.69
C VAL A 75 2.22 -14.24 -5.39
N ASN A 76 2.51 -13.56 -4.28
CA ASN A 76 2.52 -14.15 -2.95
C ASN A 76 1.17 -13.86 -2.31
N LEU A 77 0.42 -14.90 -1.96
CA LEU A 77 -0.90 -14.78 -1.33
C LEU A 77 -0.85 -15.37 0.07
N SER A 78 -1.49 -14.73 1.02
CA SER A 78 -1.73 -15.29 2.35
C SER A 78 -2.61 -16.55 2.24
N PRO A 79 -2.57 -17.50 3.19
CA PRO A 79 -3.30 -18.75 3.05
C PRO A 79 -4.81 -18.53 2.96
N GLU A 80 -5.32 -17.48 3.61
CA GLU A 80 -6.71 -17.05 3.57
C GLU A 80 -7.15 -16.61 2.17
N VAL A 81 -6.27 -15.94 1.42
CA VAL A 81 -6.55 -15.50 0.04
C VAL A 81 -6.26 -16.62 -0.94
N TYR A 82 -5.13 -17.32 -0.79
CA TYR A 82 -4.70 -18.40 -1.68
C TYR A 82 -5.77 -19.50 -1.79
N HIS A 83 -6.29 -19.98 -0.65
CA HIS A 83 -7.32 -21.02 -0.61
C HIS A 83 -8.75 -20.47 -0.54
N GLY A 84 -8.92 -19.19 -0.22
CA GLY A 84 -10.22 -18.56 -0.04
C GLY A 84 -11.02 -18.47 -1.35
N ARG A 85 -12.32 -18.78 -1.27
CA ARG A 85 -13.27 -18.75 -2.39
C ARG A 85 -14.31 -17.64 -2.16
N SER A 86 -13.82 -16.44 -1.90
CA SER A 86 -14.62 -15.29 -1.46
C SER A 86 -14.35 -14.05 -2.31
N VAL A 87 -15.23 -13.04 -2.18
CA VAL A 87 -15.08 -11.76 -2.88
C VAL A 87 -13.77 -11.06 -2.49
N ALA A 88 -13.39 -11.09 -1.20
CA ALA A 88 -12.11 -10.53 -0.77
C ALA A 88 -10.91 -11.28 -1.36
N ALA A 89 -10.96 -12.62 -1.40
CA ALA A 89 -9.88 -13.42 -1.97
C ALA A 89 -9.69 -13.13 -3.47
N ALA A 90 -10.80 -13.05 -4.23
CA ALA A 90 -10.75 -12.68 -5.64
C ALA A 90 -10.22 -11.25 -5.86
N ALA A 91 -10.66 -10.30 -5.02
CA ALA A 91 -10.23 -8.90 -5.10
C ALA A 91 -8.72 -8.73 -4.84
N VAL A 92 -8.19 -9.34 -3.78
CA VAL A 92 -6.76 -9.26 -3.44
C VAL A 92 -5.91 -10.01 -4.47
N ALA A 93 -6.29 -11.24 -4.83
CA ALA A 93 -5.53 -12.01 -5.81
C ALA A 93 -5.43 -11.30 -7.18
N SER A 94 -6.54 -10.71 -7.64
CA SER A 94 -6.54 -9.92 -8.89
C SER A 94 -5.81 -8.59 -8.75
N HIS A 95 -5.79 -7.95 -7.58
CA HIS A 95 -4.97 -6.77 -7.31
C HIS A 95 -3.47 -7.07 -7.43
N GLU A 96 -2.99 -8.14 -6.81
CA GLU A 96 -1.59 -8.55 -6.93
C GLU A 96 -1.20 -8.93 -8.36
N CYS A 97 -2.12 -9.58 -9.09
CA CYS A 97 -1.95 -9.79 -10.53
C CYS A 97 -1.95 -8.47 -11.32
N GLY A 98 -2.66 -7.45 -10.85
CA GLY A 98 -2.58 -6.09 -11.38
C GLY A 98 -1.16 -5.52 -11.35
N HIS A 99 -0.40 -5.76 -10.28
CA HIS A 99 1.02 -5.41 -10.22
C HIS A 99 1.88 -6.23 -11.18
N ALA A 100 1.59 -7.52 -11.35
CA ALA A 100 2.26 -8.35 -12.36
C ALA A 100 2.00 -7.82 -13.78
N VAL A 101 0.77 -7.39 -14.09
CA VAL A 101 0.44 -6.76 -15.38
C VAL A 101 1.14 -5.41 -15.54
N GLN A 102 1.22 -4.58 -14.50
CA GLN A 102 2.00 -3.34 -14.53
C GLN A 102 3.48 -3.62 -14.83
N HIS A 103 4.05 -4.67 -14.24
CA HIS A 103 5.43 -5.06 -14.48
C HIS A 103 5.63 -5.54 -15.92
N ALA A 104 4.76 -6.41 -16.43
CA ALA A 104 4.81 -6.92 -17.80
C ALA A 104 4.64 -5.81 -18.85
N THR A 105 3.84 -4.79 -18.55
CA THR A 105 3.59 -3.63 -19.43
C THR A 105 4.54 -2.46 -19.22
N ALA A 106 5.60 -2.63 -18.41
CA ALA A 106 6.58 -1.59 -18.13
C ALA A 106 5.96 -0.28 -17.62
N TYR A 107 4.95 -0.38 -16.74
CA TYR A 107 4.26 0.79 -16.20
C TYR A 107 5.22 1.73 -15.46
N SER A 108 5.32 2.96 -15.94
CA SER A 108 6.35 3.92 -15.53
C SER A 108 6.34 4.24 -14.03
N TRP A 109 5.17 4.36 -13.42
CA TRP A 109 5.05 4.61 -11.98
C TRP A 109 5.55 3.43 -11.13
N LEU A 110 5.32 2.19 -11.58
CA LEU A 110 5.86 1.01 -10.89
C LEU A 110 7.38 1.00 -10.99
N GLN A 111 7.95 1.28 -12.16
CA GLN A 111 9.41 1.37 -12.32
C GLN A 111 10.02 2.44 -11.42
N PHE A 112 9.39 3.61 -11.35
CA PHE A 112 9.85 4.70 -10.50
C PHE A 112 9.78 4.32 -9.01
N ARG A 113 8.67 3.73 -8.57
CA ARG A 113 8.53 3.16 -7.21
C ARG A 113 9.66 2.17 -6.94
N SER A 114 9.87 1.18 -7.81
CA SER A 114 10.89 0.15 -7.63
C SER A 114 12.31 0.71 -7.54
N ALA A 115 12.65 1.70 -8.39
CA ALA A 115 13.96 2.36 -8.37
C ALA A 115 14.23 3.14 -7.07
N MET A 116 13.18 3.64 -6.41
CA MET A 116 13.31 4.37 -5.16
C MET A 116 13.46 3.49 -3.92
N VAL A 117 13.05 2.21 -3.96
CA VAL A 117 13.04 1.32 -2.80
C VAL A 117 14.39 1.29 -2.04
N PRO A 118 15.56 1.17 -2.68
CA PRO A 118 16.85 1.18 -1.96
C PRO A 118 17.09 2.49 -1.21
N ILE A 119 16.77 3.62 -1.83
CA ILE A 119 16.94 4.96 -1.26
C ILE A 119 16.00 5.14 -0.06
N VAL A 120 14.75 4.70 -0.21
CA VAL A 120 13.72 4.77 0.83
C VAL A 120 14.04 3.87 2.02
N ASN A 121 14.65 2.71 1.79
CA ASN A 121 15.12 1.84 2.87
C ASN A 121 16.20 2.51 3.73
N VAL A 122 17.16 3.20 3.09
CA VAL A 122 18.17 3.98 3.80
C VAL A 122 17.53 5.17 4.51
N ALA A 123 16.68 5.92 3.82
CA ALA A 123 15.98 7.08 4.39
C ALA A 123 15.14 6.70 5.61
N SER A 124 14.39 5.60 5.56
CA SER A 124 13.55 5.13 6.66
C SER A 124 14.36 4.81 7.91
N ARG A 125 15.54 4.16 7.75
CA ARG A 125 16.47 3.91 8.86
C ARG A 125 16.99 5.21 9.46
N ILE A 126 17.37 6.17 8.61
CA ILE A 126 17.82 7.49 9.04
C ILE A 126 16.71 8.19 9.82
N VAL A 127 15.48 8.26 9.30
CA VAL A 127 14.34 8.92 9.96
C VAL A 127 14.13 8.39 11.37
N GLN A 128 14.15 7.06 11.56
CA GLN A 128 13.94 6.44 12.87
C GLN A 128 14.99 6.88 13.90
N PHE A 129 16.29 6.79 13.57
CA PHE A 129 17.36 7.22 14.47
C PHE A 129 17.37 8.73 14.68
N THR A 130 17.12 9.47 13.61
CA THR A 130 17.38 10.90 13.55
C THR A 130 16.24 11.72 14.15
N LEU A 131 14.98 11.29 14.05
CA LEU A 131 13.90 11.97 14.74
C LEU A 131 13.97 11.77 16.25
N MET A 132 14.37 10.58 16.71
CA MET A 132 14.52 10.32 18.16
C MET A 132 15.69 11.10 18.75
N ILE A 133 16.90 10.95 18.21
CA ILE A 133 18.11 11.59 18.74
C ILE A 133 18.17 13.07 18.36
N GLY A 134 17.78 13.41 17.13
CA GLY A 134 17.86 14.77 16.61
C GLY A 134 16.91 15.74 17.30
N VAL A 135 15.71 15.30 17.72
CA VAL A 135 14.82 16.15 18.53
C VAL A 135 15.44 16.42 19.90
N MET A 136 16.01 15.39 20.56
CA MET A 136 16.68 15.58 21.85
C MET A 136 17.88 16.52 21.74
N LEU A 137 18.79 16.28 20.78
CA LEU A 137 19.96 17.14 20.58
C LEU A 137 19.59 18.57 20.19
N ALA A 138 18.51 18.76 19.43
CA ALA A 138 18.03 20.09 19.09
C ALA A 138 17.43 20.83 20.31
N ILE A 139 16.89 20.12 21.29
CA ILE A 139 16.36 20.69 22.54
C ILE A 139 17.49 20.96 23.55
N PHE A 140 18.33 19.96 23.83
CA PHE A 140 19.31 20.00 24.92
C PHE A 140 20.66 20.59 24.52
N SER A 141 21.08 20.41 23.27
CA SER A 141 22.43 20.79 22.81
C SER A 141 22.42 21.82 21.69
N LYS A 142 21.23 22.26 21.23
CA LYS A 142 21.03 23.17 20.09
C LYS A 142 21.71 22.71 18.79
N VAL A 143 21.97 21.41 18.66
CA VAL A 143 22.56 20.83 17.45
C VAL A 143 21.44 20.45 16.48
N LEU A 144 21.34 21.16 15.35
CA LEU A 144 20.26 20.98 14.36
C LEU A 144 20.61 20.07 13.19
N ILE A 145 21.90 19.77 12.96
CA ILE A 145 22.36 19.04 11.76
C ILE A 145 21.71 17.66 11.65
N LEU A 146 21.58 16.93 12.76
CA LEU A 146 20.87 15.65 12.75
C LEU A 146 19.41 15.87 12.35
N LEU A 147 18.68 16.77 13.01
CA LEU A 147 17.28 17.03 12.69
C LEU A 147 17.08 17.41 11.21
N GLN A 148 17.99 18.19 10.60
CA GLN A 148 17.98 18.51 9.16
C GLN A 148 18.12 17.27 8.28
N ILE A 149 19.07 16.38 8.60
CA ILE A 149 19.23 15.09 7.90
C ILE A 149 17.97 14.24 8.03
N GLY A 150 17.37 14.21 9.22
CA GLY A 150 16.12 13.48 9.48
C GLY A 150 14.94 14.02 8.66
N VAL A 151 14.81 15.34 8.54
CA VAL A 151 13.78 15.98 7.72
C VAL A 151 14.00 15.73 6.23
N ALA A 152 15.25 15.78 5.76
CA ALA A 152 15.56 15.45 4.37
C ALA A 152 15.22 13.98 4.06
N ALA A 153 15.57 13.05 4.94
CA ALA A 153 15.20 11.65 4.80
C ALA A 153 13.67 11.44 4.85
N LEU A 154 12.95 12.16 5.72
CA LEU A 154 11.49 12.13 5.79
C LEU A 154 10.83 12.70 4.51
N ALA A 155 11.45 13.68 3.87
CA ALA A 155 10.98 14.19 2.59
C ALA A 155 11.04 13.10 1.50
N VAL A 156 12.13 12.32 1.47
CA VAL A 156 12.26 11.19 0.54
C VAL A 156 11.18 10.14 0.77
N THR A 157 10.92 9.75 2.02
CA THR A 157 9.89 8.76 2.32
C THR A 157 8.48 9.28 2.03
N THR A 158 8.22 10.57 2.26
CA THR A 158 6.95 11.22 1.92
C THR A 158 6.71 11.21 0.41
N VAL A 159 7.72 11.60 -0.38
CA VAL A 159 7.66 11.54 -1.85
C VAL A 159 7.35 10.13 -2.34
N PHE A 160 8.00 9.11 -1.76
CA PHE A 160 7.73 7.71 -2.07
C PHE A 160 6.28 7.30 -1.78
N SER A 161 5.68 7.75 -0.68
CA SER A 161 4.27 7.48 -0.38
C SER A 161 3.34 8.01 -1.46
N PHE A 162 3.59 9.21 -2.00
CA PHE A 162 2.77 9.77 -3.09
C PHE A 162 2.97 9.02 -4.41
N ILE A 163 4.20 8.61 -4.73
CA ILE A 163 4.52 7.83 -5.93
C ILE A 163 3.88 6.45 -5.90
N THR A 164 3.68 5.90 -4.71
CA THR A 164 3.02 4.62 -4.53
C THR A 164 1.51 4.71 -4.87
N LEU A 165 0.86 5.87 -4.67
CA LEU A 165 -0.58 6.02 -4.91
C LEU A 165 -1.02 5.68 -6.35
N PRO A 166 -0.42 6.25 -7.42
CA PRO A 166 -0.77 5.88 -8.80
C PRO A 166 -0.60 4.39 -9.10
N VAL A 167 0.34 3.71 -8.43
CA VAL A 167 0.61 2.28 -8.62
C VAL A 167 -0.53 1.44 -8.03
N GLU A 168 -0.91 1.71 -6.79
CA GLU A 168 -1.97 0.97 -6.08
C GLU A 168 -3.36 1.22 -6.68
N PHE A 169 -3.65 2.45 -7.12
CA PHE A 169 -4.92 2.78 -7.78
C PHE A 169 -5.04 2.15 -9.17
N ASP A 170 -3.95 2.11 -9.95
CA ASP A 170 -3.94 1.47 -11.26
C ASP A 170 -4.05 -0.06 -11.15
N ALA A 171 -3.37 -0.68 -10.20
CA ALA A 171 -3.50 -2.12 -9.93
C ALA A 171 -4.94 -2.49 -9.56
N SER A 172 -5.57 -1.72 -8.65
CA SER A 172 -6.98 -1.91 -8.28
C SER A 172 -7.93 -1.72 -9.47
N ARG A 173 -7.65 -0.75 -10.35
CA ARG A 173 -8.46 -0.51 -11.55
C ARG A 173 -8.39 -1.68 -12.52
N ARG A 174 -7.19 -2.23 -12.76
CA ARG A 174 -6.98 -3.41 -13.62
C ARG A 174 -7.67 -4.63 -13.04
N ALA A 175 -7.55 -4.85 -11.74
CA ALA A 175 -8.20 -5.94 -11.02
C ALA A 175 -9.72 -5.89 -11.20
N LEU A 176 -10.36 -4.76 -10.91
CA LEU A 176 -11.81 -4.60 -11.04
C LEU A 176 -12.29 -4.72 -12.49
N ALA A 177 -11.56 -4.11 -13.43
CA ALA A 177 -11.89 -4.22 -14.85
C ALA A 177 -11.85 -5.69 -15.30
N TRP A 178 -10.80 -6.42 -14.91
CA TRP A 178 -10.63 -7.81 -15.28
C TRP A 178 -11.68 -8.72 -14.60
N LEU A 179 -11.95 -8.55 -13.30
CA LEU A 179 -12.97 -9.31 -12.57
C LEU A 179 -14.34 -9.24 -13.25
N ASN A 180 -14.68 -8.05 -13.79
CA ASN A 180 -15.89 -7.84 -14.57
C ASN A 180 -15.82 -8.50 -15.95
N THR A 181 -14.79 -8.20 -16.75
CA THR A 181 -14.70 -8.71 -18.14
C THR A 181 -14.51 -10.22 -18.22
N ALA A 182 -13.86 -10.83 -17.22
CA ALA A 182 -13.66 -12.27 -17.14
C ALA A 182 -14.84 -13.01 -16.49
N ASN A 183 -15.93 -12.30 -16.14
CA ASN A 183 -17.12 -12.84 -15.47
C ASN A 183 -16.78 -13.61 -14.18
N ILE A 184 -15.85 -13.09 -13.37
CA ILE A 184 -15.47 -13.71 -12.09
C ILE A 184 -16.45 -13.31 -10.99
N THR A 185 -16.85 -12.03 -10.99
CA THR A 185 -17.95 -11.50 -10.18
C THR A 185 -19.21 -11.49 -11.03
N HIS A 186 -20.15 -12.39 -10.74
CA HIS A 186 -21.36 -12.58 -11.54
C HIS A 186 -22.49 -11.63 -11.16
N SER A 187 -22.52 -11.17 -9.91
CA SER A 187 -23.52 -10.22 -9.43
C SER A 187 -22.93 -8.83 -9.20
N THR A 188 -23.78 -7.81 -9.29
CA THR A 188 -23.41 -6.44 -8.91
C THR A 188 -22.95 -6.36 -7.45
N VAL A 189 -23.54 -7.18 -6.57
CA VAL A 189 -23.17 -7.24 -5.14
C VAL A 189 -21.75 -7.72 -4.93
N GLU A 190 -21.30 -8.74 -5.68
CA GLU A 190 -19.91 -9.21 -5.61
C GLU A 190 -18.93 -8.18 -6.17
N HIS A 191 -19.27 -7.56 -7.30
CA HIS A 191 -18.43 -6.55 -7.93
C HIS A 191 -18.26 -5.33 -7.03
N ASP A 192 -19.36 -4.80 -6.47
CA ASP A 192 -19.35 -3.68 -5.53
C ASP A 192 -18.61 -4.05 -4.25
N GLY A 193 -18.71 -5.32 -3.81
CA GLY A 193 -17.95 -5.85 -2.68
C GLY A 193 -16.44 -5.84 -2.93
N ALA A 194 -16.00 -6.30 -4.10
CA ALA A 194 -14.60 -6.25 -4.50
C ALA A 194 -14.10 -4.80 -4.60
N GLN A 195 -14.90 -3.91 -5.20
CA GLN A 195 -14.58 -2.49 -5.32
C GLN A 195 -14.43 -1.83 -3.94
N ASP A 196 -15.36 -2.09 -3.02
CA ASP A 196 -15.29 -1.50 -1.67
C ASP A 196 -14.11 -2.06 -0.88
N ALA A 197 -13.79 -3.36 -0.99
CA ALA A 197 -12.60 -3.96 -0.38
C ALA A 197 -11.31 -3.26 -0.85
N LEU A 198 -11.12 -3.13 -2.17
CA LEU A 198 -9.94 -2.49 -2.76
C LEU A 198 -9.90 -0.98 -2.47
N LYS A 199 -11.05 -0.31 -2.44
CA LYS A 199 -11.14 1.11 -2.05
C LYS A 199 -10.60 1.32 -0.65
N TRP A 200 -11.04 0.53 0.34
CA TRP A 200 -10.56 0.69 1.71
C TRP A 200 -9.10 0.28 1.88
N ALA A 201 -8.61 -0.70 1.12
CA ALA A 201 -7.19 -1.01 1.05
C ALA A 201 -6.39 0.22 0.54
N ALA A 202 -6.80 0.80 -0.59
CA ALA A 202 -6.16 1.99 -1.15
C ALA A 202 -6.19 3.20 -0.20
N MET A 203 -7.25 3.36 0.61
CA MET A 203 -7.32 4.47 1.58
C MET A 203 -6.26 4.37 2.67
N THR A 204 -5.76 3.18 2.99
CA THR A 204 -4.64 3.05 3.93
C THR A 204 -3.38 3.74 3.40
N TYR A 205 -3.11 3.64 2.10
CA TYR A 205 -2.00 4.35 1.44
C TYR A 205 -2.24 5.85 1.38
N VAL A 206 -3.46 6.29 1.08
CA VAL A 206 -3.82 7.72 1.03
C VAL A 206 -3.56 8.38 2.39
N VAL A 207 -4.05 7.77 3.46
CA VAL A 207 -3.86 8.33 4.80
C VAL A 207 -2.40 8.25 5.23
N ALA A 208 -1.66 7.19 4.86
CA ALA A 208 -0.22 7.11 5.10
C ALA A 208 0.55 8.26 4.41
N ALA A 209 0.24 8.56 3.15
CA ALA A 209 0.87 9.67 2.41
C ALA A 209 0.55 11.04 3.02
N LEU A 210 -0.70 11.27 3.41
CA LEU A 210 -1.10 12.50 4.10
C LEU A 210 -0.43 12.63 5.47
N SER A 211 -0.34 11.53 6.23
CA SER A 211 0.32 11.49 7.53
C SER A 211 1.80 11.86 7.39
N ALA A 212 2.51 11.23 6.45
CA ALA A 212 3.90 11.54 6.14
C ALA A 212 4.10 13.01 5.77
N LEU A 213 3.21 13.58 4.95
CA LEU A 213 3.25 15.01 4.59
C LEU A 213 3.05 15.92 5.80
N VAL A 214 2.05 15.65 6.65
CA VAL A 214 1.82 16.46 7.86
C VAL A 214 3.02 16.38 8.81
N THR A 215 3.60 15.20 8.99
CA THR A 215 4.81 15.01 9.81
C THR A 215 6.01 15.76 9.21
N LEU A 216 6.18 15.73 7.88
CA LEU A 216 7.24 16.47 7.19
C LEU A 216 7.09 17.97 7.40
N LEU A 217 5.89 18.52 7.19
CA LEU A 217 5.61 19.94 7.38
C LEU A 217 5.84 20.36 8.84
N TYR A 218 5.48 19.52 9.80
CA TYR A 218 5.73 19.76 11.21
C TYR A 218 7.22 19.94 11.51
N TYR A 219 8.07 18.98 11.12
CA TYR A 219 9.49 19.07 11.40
C TYR A 219 10.21 20.13 10.55
N ALA A 220 9.75 20.39 9.33
CA ALA A 220 10.24 21.48 8.49
C ALA A 220 9.96 22.85 9.13
N GLN A 221 8.74 23.08 9.63
CA GLN A 221 8.40 24.31 10.35
C GLN A 221 9.22 24.48 11.64
N MET A 222 9.44 23.38 12.38
CA MET A 222 10.27 23.39 13.59
C MET A 222 11.73 23.80 13.30
N LEU A 223 12.27 23.43 12.13
CA LEU A 223 13.61 23.86 11.70
C LEU A 223 13.63 25.34 11.26
N LEU A 224 12.58 25.82 10.61
CA LEU A 224 12.49 27.20 10.12
C LEU A 224 12.30 28.20 11.27
N GLY A 225 11.38 27.94 12.21
CA GLY A 225 11.11 28.82 13.36
C GLY A 225 12.19 28.81 14.45
N ARG A 226 13.31 28.09 14.24
CA ARG A 226 14.48 28.05 15.12
C ARG A 226 15.70 28.77 14.53
N ARG A 227 15.59 29.35 13.33
CA ARG A 227 16.68 30.07 12.65
C ARG A 227 16.67 31.59 12.92
N ASP A 228 15.74 32.04 13.76
CA ASP A 228 15.65 33.40 14.33
C ASP A 228 15.96 33.35 15.83
#